data_AF-A0A2V9WDT1-F1
#
_entry.id   AF-A0A2V9WDT1-F1
#
_cell.length_a   1.000
_cell.length_b   1.000
_cell.length_c   1.000
_cell.angle_alpha   90.00
_cell.angle_beta   90.00
_cell.angle_gamma   90.00
#
_symmetry.space_group_name_H-M   'P 1'
#
loop_
_entity.id
_entity.type
_entity.pdbx_description
1 polymer ?
#
loop_
_entity_poly.entity_id
_entity_poly.type
_entity_poly.pdbx_seq_one_letter_code
_entity_poly.pdbx_strand_id
1 'polypeptide(L)'
;SMLFNLETAIVSGTDRYPEKAPFDPPRQFPELLFRSRPVDPTNGVYPMIRESLRLLGMDITHFDSREWNPMGELISPGDRVLIKPNFVLHWNAGGGPLEAVVTHASVLRGLADYVLIALKGQGSLIIGDAPQMNCDLPTLFSRNGLEPVQLKGSSLLSSIFGKNKLITRLGSCGNASA
;
A
#
# COMPACT_ATOMS: atom_id res chain seq x y z
N SER A 1 -20.51 22.24 10.35
CA SER A 1 -21.28 21.44 9.37
C SER A 1 -20.26 20.79 8.44
N MET A 2 -19.84 19.55 8.70
CA MET A 2 -18.77 18.94 7.87
C MET A 2 -18.74 17.39 7.94
N LEU A 3 -19.89 16.73 8.07
CA LEU A 3 -20.02 15.27 7.96
C LEU A 3 -21.38 14.88 7.35
N PHE A 4 -21.73 15.51 6.23
CA PHE A 4 -22.84 15.00 5.40
C PHE A 4 -22.22 14.49 4.09
N ASN A 5 -22.61 13.28 3.69
CA ASN A 5 -22.10 12.47 2.57
C ASN A 5 -20.75 11.75 2.81
N LEU A 6 -20.72 10.82 3.77
CA LEU A 6 -19.68 9.78 3.81
C LEU A 6 -20.03 8.71 2.78
N GLU A 7 -19.51 8.82 1.57
CA GLU A 7 -19.53 7.70 0.62
C GLU A 7 -18.60 6.60 1.15
N THR A 8 -19.14 5.41 1.34
CA THR A 8 -18.42 4.24 1.85
C THR A 8 -18.57 3.09 0.88
N ALA A 9 -17.46 2.51 0.46
CA ALA A 9 -17.43 1.25 -0.27
C ALA A 9 -17.15 0.10 0.68
N ILE A 10 -17.91 -0.99 0.54
CA ILE A 10 -17.69 -2.25 1.25
C ILE A 10 -17.46 -3.34 0.21
N VAL A 11 -16.30 -3.99 0.29
CA VAL A 11 -15.94 -5.12 -0.57
C VAL A 11 -15.59 -6.32 0.30
N SER A 12 -16.06 -7.49 -0.10
CA SER A 12 -15.70 -8.79 0.49
C SER A 12 -15.33 -9.75 -0.64
N GLY A 13 -14.34 -10.62 -0.43
CA GLY A 13 -13.87 -11.51 -1.50
C GLY A 13 -12.74 -12.47 -1.15
N THR A 14 -11.95 -12.18 -0.11
CA THR A 14 -10.94 -13.10 0.44
C THR A 14 -11.07 -13.20 1.95
N ASP A 15 -10.80 -14.38 2.50
CA ASP A 15 -10.77 -14.67 3.95
C ASP A 15 -9.34 -14.70 4.53
N ARG A 16 -8.33 -14.59 3.67
CA ARG A 16 -6.90 -14.65 4.02
C ARG A 16 -6.08 -13.63 3.24
N TYR A 17 -4.99 -13.20 3.86
CA TYR A 17 -3.94 -12.44 3.17
C TYR A 17 -3.05 -13.37 2.34
N PRO A 18 -2.52 -12.91 1.19
CA PRO A 18 -1.52 -13.68 0.45
C PRO A 18 -0.22 -13.79 1.26
N GLU A 19 0.45 -14.94 1.15
CA GLU A 19 1.66 -15.24 1.93
C GLU A 19 2.95 -14.77 1.25
N LYS A 20 2.95 -14.63 -0.07
CA LYS A 20 4.17 -14.43 -0.86
C LYS A 20 4.38 -12.96 -1.25
N ALA A 21 5.35 -12.32 -0.63
CA ALA A 21 5.89 -11.05 -1.12
C ALA A 21 6.44 -11.23 -2.56
N PRO A 22 6.29 -10.23 -3.46
CA PRO A 22 5.88 -8.86 -3.19
C PRO A 22 4.37 -8.58 -3.35
N PHE A 23 3.52 -9.61 -3.19
CA PHE A 23 2.06 -9.51 -3.26
C PHE A 23 1.59 -8.95 -4.61
N ASP A 24 2.11 -9.51 -5.69
CA ASP A 24 1.72 -9.10 -7.03
C ASP A 24 0.22 -9.27 -7.29
N PRO A 25 -0.38 -8.51 -8.21
CA PRO A 25 -1.79 -8.67 -8.53
C PRO A 25 -2.07 -10.10 -9.06
N PRO A 26 -3.28 -10.64 -8.88
CA PRO A 26 -3.60 -12.01 -9.29
C PRO A 26 -3.69 -12.20 -10.80
N ARG A 27 -3.76 -11.10 -11.54
CA ARG A 27 -3.73 -11.05 -12.99
C ARG A 27 -3.23 -9.70 -13.45
N GLN A 28 -2.96 -9.57 -14.75
CA GLN A 28 -2.69 -8.28 -15.36
C GLN A 28 -3.98 -7.45 -15.40
N PHE A 29 -3.93 -6.21 -14.92
CA PHE A 29 -4.99 -5.23 -15.10
C PHE A 29 -4.55 -4.16 -16.13
N PRO A 30 -5.46 -3.65 -16.97
CA PRO A 30 -5.12 -2.74 -18.08
C PRO A 30 -4.36 -1.48 -17.66
N GLU A 31 -4.70 -0.92 -16.51
CA GLU A 31 -4.16 0.33 -15.98
C GLU A 31 -2.74 0.23 -15.38
N LEU A 32 -2.23 -0.99 -15.17
CA LEU A 32 -0.95 -1.16 -14.49
C LEU A 32 0.23 -0.78 -15.39
N LEU A 33 1.16 -0.02 -14.80
CA LEU A 33 2.32 0.56 -15.49
C LEU A 33 3.27 -0.47 -16.13
N PHE A 34 3.31 -1.71 -15.64
CA PHE A 34 4.29 -2.72 -16.04
C PHE A 34 3.65 -4.04 -16.44
N ARG A 35 3.41 -4.21 -17.74
CA ARG A 35 2.66 -5.35 -18.33
C ARG A 35 3.38 -6.69 -18.28
N SER A 36 4.68 -6.70 -17.98
CA SER A 36 5.51 -7.90 -17.87
C SER A 36 5.77 -8.34 -16.42
N ARG A 37 5.05 -7.77 -15.45
CA ARG A 37 5.20 -8.17 -14.03
C ARG A 37 4.73 -9.61 -13.80
N PRO A 38 5.33 -10.31 -12.83
CA PRO A 38 4.76 -11.54 -12.29
C PRO A 38 3.33 -11.29 -11.78
N VAL A 39 2.56 -12.37 -11.69
CA VAL A 39 1.24 -12.38 -11.06
C VAL A 39 1.26 -13.34 -9.88
N ASP A 40 0.48 -13.05 -8.85
CA ASP A 40 0.24 -13.95 -7.73
C ASP A 40 -1.27 -14.26 -7.65
N PRO A 41 -1.72 -15.38 -8.25
CA PRO A 41 -3.14 -15.75 -8.27
C PRO A 41 -3.80 -15.85 -6.89
N THR A 42 -3.01 -15.97 -5.82
CA THR A 42 -3.51 -16.07 -4.43
C THR A 42 -3.82 -14.71 -3.82
N ASN A 43 -3.40 -13.61 -4.44
CA ASN A 43 -3.61 -12.26 -3.93
C ASN A 43 -5.04 -11.75 -4.20
N GLY A 44 -5.99 -12.27 -3.43
CA GLY A 44 -7.38 -11.80 -3.44
C GLY A 44 -7.58 -10.39 -2.87
N VAL A 45 -6.58 -9.83 -2.17
CA VAL A 45 -6.64 -8.48 -1.59
C VAL A 45 -6.56 -7.41 -2.67
N TYR A 46 -5.73 -7.60 -3.70
CA TYR A 46 -5.54 -6.61 -4.75
C TYR A 46 -6.85 -6.28 -5.50
N PRO A 47 -7.63 -7.27 -6.00
CA PRO A 47 -8.94 -7.01 -6.60
C PRO A 47 -9.91 -6.30 -5.66
N MET A 48 -9.85 -6.57 -4.35
CA MET A 48 -10.72 -5.89 -3.39
C MET A 48 -10.39 -4.40 -3.26
N ILE A 49 -9.09 -4.04 -3.25
CA ILE A 49 -8.67 -2.62 -3.28
C ILE A 49 -9.14 -1.96 -4.57
N ARG A 50 -8.92 -2.61 -5.72
CA ARG A 50 -9.39 -2.15 -7.02
C ARG A 50 -10.89 -1.89 -7.04
N GLU A 51 -11.67 -2.83 -6.53
CA GLU A 51 -13.14 -2.74 -6.49
C GLU A 51 -13.63 -1.65 -5.54
N SER A 52 -12.95 -1.45 -4.40
CA SER A 52 -13.27 -0.35 -3.49
C SER A 52 -13.13 1.02 -4.17
N LEU A 53 -12.06 1.24 -4.94
CA LEU A 53 -11.86 2.48 -5.69
C LEU A 53 -12.95 2.68 -6.77
N ARG A 54 -13.35 1.60 -7.46
CA ARG A 54 -14.44 1.63 -8.43
C ARG A 54 -15.78 1.97 -7.78
N LEU A 55 -16.10 1.37 -6.63
CA LEU A 55 -17.35 1.61 -5.89
C LEU A 55 -17.42 3.01 -5.31
N LEU A 56 -16.27 3.61 -4.97
CA LEU A 56 -16.17 5.03 -4.61
C LEU A 56 -16.31 5.97 -5.83
N GLY A 57 -16.59 5.46 -7.02
CA GLY A 57 -16.79 6.26 -8.24
C GLY A 57 -15.51 6.89 -8.80
N MET A 58 -14.35 6.51 -8.27
CA MET A 58 -13.09 7.18 -8.59
C MET A 58 -12.67 6.89 -10.04
N ASP A 59 -12.68 7.95 -10.86
CA ASP A 59 -12.38 7.89 -12.30
C ASP A 59 -13.19 6.83 -13.06
N ILE A 60 -14.47 6.66 -12.71
CA ILE A 60 -15.31 5.56 -13.21
C ILE A 60 -15.43 5.53 -14.74
N THR A 61 -15.30 6.67 -15.42
CA THR A 61 -15.40 6.78 -16.88
C THR A 61 -14.26 6.08 -17.62
N HIS A 62 -13.14 5.84 -16.95
CA HIS A 62 -11.99 5.14 -17.51
C HIS A 62 -11.81 3.73 -16.91
N PHE A 63 -12.72 3.27 -16.04
CA PHE A 63 -12.58 1.97 -15.39
C PHE A 63 -12.35 0.82 -16.38
N ASP A 64 -11.44 -0.08 -16.04
CA ASP A 64 -10.99 -1.21 -16.86
C ASP A 64 -10.31 -0.82 -18.19
N SER A 65 -9.80 0.41 -18.28
CA SER A 65 -8.98 0.89 -19.39
C SER A 65 -7.55 1.20 -18.94
N ARG A 66 -6.66 1.50 -19.90
CA ARG A 66 -5.27 1.89 -19.59
C ARG A 66 -5.18 3.28 -18.98
N GLU A 67 -6.23 4.08 -19.19
CA GLU A 67 -6.35 5.46 -18.77
C GLU A 67 -6.88 5.56 -17.34
N TRP A 68 -7.37 4.46 -16.74
CA TRP A 68 -7.92 4.49 -15.40
C TRP A 68 -6.88 4.91 -14.36
N ASN A 69 -7.16 6.04 -13.72
CA ASN A 69 -6.34 6.66 -12.70
C ASN A 69 -7.24 7.06 -11.52
N PRO A 70 -7.67 6.10 -10.70
CA PRO A 70 -8.61 6.37 -9.60
C PRO A 70 -8.06 7.35 -8.56
N MET A 71 -6.74 7.50 -8.45
CA MET A 71 -6.12 8.46 -7.51
C MET A 71 -5.86 9.84 -8.14
N GLY A 72 -6.19 10.03 -9.42
CA GLY A 72 -5.81 11.22 -10.20
C GLY A 72 -6.47 12.53 -9.77
N GLU A 73 -7.62 12.47 -9.11
CA GLU A 73 -8.26 13.67 -8.53
C GLU A 73 -7.62 14.10 -7.21
N LEU A 74 -6.92 13.18 -6.52
CA LEU A 74 -6.30 13.41 -5.20
C LEU A 74 -4.80 13.68 -5.30
N ILE A 75 -4.13 13.14 -6.32
CA ILE A 75 -2.68 13.12 -6.46
C ILE A 75 -2.30 13.66 -7.83
N SER A 76 -1.48 14.71 -7.83
CA SER A 76 -0.90 15.29 -9.04
C SER A 76 0.52 14.76 -9.30
N PRO A 77 0.96 14.64 -10.56
CA PRO A 77 2.36 14.38 -10.88
C PRO A 77 3.28 15.42 -10.20
N GLY A 78 4.32 14.94 -9.52
CA GLY A 78 5.25 15.80 -8.76
C GLY A 78 5.00 15.82 -7.25
N ASP A 79 3.83 15.35 -6.80
CA ASP A 79 3.49 15.33 -5.38
C ASP A 79 4.38 14.41 -4.54
N ARG A 80 4.41 14.70 -3.24
CA ARG A 80 5.01 13.81 -2.22
C ARG A 80 3.88 13.18 -1.42
N VAL A 81 3.61 11.91 -1.70
CA VAL A 81 2.48 11.18 -1.11
C VAL A 81 2.98 10.33 0.06
N LEU A 82 2.31 10.40 1.21
CA LEU A 82 2.53 9.53 2.35
C LEU A 82 1.37 8.54 2.49
N ILE A 83 1.66 7.24 2.44
CA ILE A 83 0.75 6.20 2.94
C ILE A 83 1.13 5.93 4.39
N LYS A 84 0.19 6.16 5.30
CA LYS A 84 0.31 5.86 6.73
C LYS A 84 -0.38 4.54 7.05
N PRO A 85 0.33 3.39 7.07
CA PRO A 85 -0.24 2.13 7.54
C PRO A 85 -0.58 2.24 9.03
N ASN A 86 -1.26 1.24 9.58
CA ASN A 86 -1.36 1.04 11.03
C ASN A 86 -0.35 -0.02 11.45
N PHE A 87 0.76 0.37 12.07
CA PHE A 87 1.79 -0.51 12.63
C PHE A 87 1.85 -0.25 14.14
N VAL A 88 1.21 -1.10 14.94
CA VAL A 88 1.10 -0.88 16.38
C VAL A 88 2.25 -1.55 17.14
N LEU A 89 2.20 -2.89 17.18
CA LEU A 89 3.19 -3.77 17.80
C LEU A 89 3.46 -4.95 16.86
N HIS A 90 4.61 -5.59 17.04
CA HIS A 90 5.02 -6.82 16.32
C HIS A 90 4.27 -8.09 16.78
N TRP A 91 3.29 -7.93 17.66
CA TRP A 91 2.42 -8.96 18.21
C TRP A 91 1.05 -8.36 18.57
N ASN A 92 0.04 -9.21 18.75
CA ASN A 92 -1.30 -8.77 19.15
C ASN A 92 -1.46 -8.89 20.68
N ALA A 93 -1.63 -7.75 21.35
CA ALA A 93 -1.83 -7.66 22.81
C ALA A 93 -3.00 -8.48 23.34
N GLY A 94 -4.05 -8.66 22.51
CA GLY A 94 -5.21 -9.48 22.84
C GLY A 94 -5.06 -10.96 22.55
N GLY A 95 -3.88 -11.44 22.12
CA GLY A 95 -3.62 -12.86 21.83
C GLY A 95 -4.15 -13.36 20.48
N GLY A 96 -4.67 -12.48 19.63
CA GLY A 96 -5.17 -12.81 18.29
C GLY A 96 -4.11 -12.80 17.19
N PRO A 97 -4.53 -12.94 15.92
CA PRO A 97 -3.64 -12.79 14.76
C PRO A 97 -3.02 -11.39 14.70
N LEU A 98 -1.79 -11.28 14.17
CA LEU A 98 -1.07 -10.01 14.07
C LEU A 98 -1.78 -9.05 13.11
N GLU A 99 -2.34 -9.60 12.03
CA GLU A 99 -3.01 -8.90 10.94
C GLU A 99 -4.31 -8.20 11.40
N ALA A 100 -4.84 -8.55 12.57
CA ALA A 100 -5.97 -7.84 13.17
C ALA A 100 -5.56 -6.49 13.79
N VAL A 101 -4.27 -6.27 14.06
CA VAL A 101 -3.76 -5.06 14.71
C VAL A 101 -2.75 -4.30 13.86
N VAL A 102 -2.40 -4.81 12.68
CA VAL A 102 -1.51 -4.12 11.74
C VAL A 102 -2.03 -4.15 10.30
N THR A 103 -1.70 -3.13 9.52
CA THR A 103 -1.97 -3.12 8.07
C THR A 103 -1.05 -4.11 7.37
N HIS A 104 -1.62 -5.13 6.74
CA HIS A 104 -0.86 -6.12 5.97
C HIS A 104 -0.23 -5.51 4.71
N ALA A 105 0.97 -5.97 4.33
CA ALA A 105 1.71 -5.41 3.20
C ALA A 105 1.01 -5.56 1.84
N SER A 106 0.16 -6.57 1.66
CA SER A 106 -0.63 -6.74 0.43
C SER A 106 -1.63 -5.60 0.20
N VAL A 107 -2.16 -4.98 1.27
CA VAL A 107 -3.01 -3.79 1.17
C VAL A 107 -2.19 -2.59 0.70
N LEU A 108 -1.00 -2.42 1.28
CA LEU A 108 -0.06 -1.37 0.89
C LEU A 108 0.39 -1.52 -0.55
N ARG A 109 0.59 -2.76 -1.02
CA ARG A 109 0.97 -3.02 -2.40
C ARG A 109 -0.11 -2.54 -3.38
N GLY A 110 -1.38 -2.87 -3.15
CA GLY A 110 -2.48 -2.41 -3.99
C GLY A 110 -2.60 -0.89 -4.03
N LEU A 111 -2.56 -0.23 -2.88
CA LEU A 111 -2.61 1.24 -2.80
C LEU A 111 -1.40 1.91 -3.45
N ALA A 112 -0.20 1.37 -3.25
CA ALA A 112 1.03 1.92 -3.81
C ALA A 112 1.01 1.91 -5.35
N ASP A 113 0.52 0.83 -5.98
CA ASP A 113 0.43 0.77 -7.45
C ASP A 113 -0.50 1.88 -8.00
N TYR A 114 -1.65 2.15 -7.36
CA TYR A 114 -2.55 3.24 -7.79
C TYR A 114 -2.00 4.65 -7.51
N VAL A 115 -1.28 4.84 -6.40
CA VAL A 115 -0.54 6.10 -6.17
C VAL A 115 0.50 6.33 -7.26
N LEU A 116 1.23 5.30 -7.65
CA LEU A 116 2.27 5.41 -8.68
C LEU A 116 1.69 5.69 -10.07
N ILE A 117 0.50 5.15 -10.39
CA ILE A 117 -0.25 5.52 -11.60
C ILE A 117 -0.52 7.03 -11.60
N ALA A 118 -1.03 7.59 -10.51
CA ALA A 118 -1.33 9.02 -10.41
C ALA A 118 -0.10 9.93 -10.47
N LEU A 119 1.01 9.51 -9.85
CA LEU A 119 2.27 10.25 -9.87
C LEU A 119 2.90 10.33 -11.27
N LYS A 120 2.57 9.39 -12.19
CA LYS A 120 3.11 9.36 -13.57
C LYS A 120 4.64 9.45 -13.64
N GLY A 121 5.32 8.85 -12.66
CA GLY A 121 6.79 8.86 -12.55
C GLY A 121 7.41 10.19 -12.07
N GLN A 122 6.60 11.18 -11.67
CA GLN A 122 7.05 12.45 -11.12
C GLN A 122 6.64 12.56 -9.64
N GLY A 123 7.54 13.01 -8.78
CA GLY A 123 7.30 13.09 -7.33
C GLY A 123 7.81 11.87 -6.56
N SER A 124 7.22 11.56 -5.42
CA SER A 124 7.63 10.43 -4.59
C SER A 124 6.50 9.88 -3.73
N LEU A 125 6.43 8.55 -3.62
CA LEU A 125 5.66 7.86 -2.59
C LEU A 125 6.55 7.56 -1.37
N ILE A 126 5.98 7.72 -0.18
CA ILE A 126 6.57 7.39 1.12
C ILE A 126 5.57 6.45 1.81
N ILE A 127 6.05 5.31 2.32
CA ILE A 127 5.29 4.49 3.26
C ILE A 127 5.94 4.73 4.63
N GLY A 128 5.18 5.30 5.56
CA GLY A 128 5.72 5.77 6.83
C GLY A 128 4.69 5.70 7.95
N ASP A 129 5.12 5.18 9.11
CA ASP A 129 4.31 5.15 10.32
C ASP A 129 5.15 5.42 11.56
N ALA A 130 4.50 5.66 12.69
CA ALA A 130 5.12 5.84 14.00
C ALA A 130 4.58 4.80 15.00
N PRO A 131 5.12 3.56 15.00
CA PRO A 131 4.66 2.50 15.90
C PRO A 131 4.92 2.81 17.37
N GLN A 132 4.35 1.98 18.26
CA GLN A 132 4.64 2.11 19.68
C GLN A 132 6.14 1.91 19.96
N MET A 133 6.64 2.60 20.99
CA MET A 133 8.07 2.65 21.33
C MET A 133 8.71 1.29 21.58
N ASN A 134 7.93 0.30 22.01
CA ASN A 134 8.34 -1.08 22.28
C ASN A 134 8.05 -2.03 21.11
N CYS A 135 7.76 -1.51 19.92
CA CYS A 135 7.63 -2.34 18.71
C CYS A 135 9.00 -2.73 18.17
N ASP A 136 9.27 -4.04 18.07
CA ASP A 136 10.35 -4.59 17.25
C ASP A 136 10.00 -4.49 15.76
N LEU A 137 10.53 -3.46 15.10
CA LEU A 137 10.30 -3.19 13.68
C LEU A 137 10.77 -4.32 12.75
N PRO A 138 12.00 -4.86 12.87
CA PRO A 138 12.41 -6.03 12.11
C PRO A 138 11.42 -7.19 12.21
N THR A 139 11.02 -7.56 13.43
CA THR A 139 10.06 -8.66 13.62
C THR A 139 8.70 -8.34 13.01
N LEU A 140 8.21 -7.10 13.17
CA LEU A 140 6.97 -6.67 12.53
C LEU A 140 7.06 -6.80 11.00
N PHE A 141 8.15 -6.33 10.41
CA PHE A 141 8.34 -6.31 8.95
C PHE A 141 8.52 -7.71 8.36
N SER A 142 9.22 -8.59 9.06
CA SER A 142 9.34 -9.99 8.65
C SER A 142 7.98 -10.67 8.63
N ARG A 143 7.20 -10.48 9.71
CA ARG A 143 5.92 -11.16 9.90
C ARG A 143 4.78 -10.62 9.03
N ASN A 144 4.83 -9.35 8.64
CA ASN A 144 3.79 -8.75 7.80
C ASN A 144 4.18 -8.68 6.31
N GLY A 145 5.33 -9.25 5.93
CA GLY A 145 5.79 -9.34 4.54
C GLY A 145 6.45 -8.07 3.99
N LEU A 146 6.97 -7.20 4.84
CA LEU A 146 7.69 -5.97 4.46
C LEU A 146 9.22 -6.13 4.36
N GLU A 147 9.79 -7.31 4.63
CA GLU A 147 11.23 -7.56 4.47
C GLU A 147 11.64 -7.81 3.00
N PRO A 148 12.79 -7.27 2.51
CA PRO A 148 13.58 -6.09 2.94
C PRO A 148 13.25 -4.77 2.21
N VAL A 149 12.65 -3.82 2.92
CA VAL A 149 12.73 -2.37 2.60
C VAL A 149 13.48 -1.67 3.73
N GLN A 150 14.81 -1.70 3.69
CA GLN A 150 15.65 -0.84 4.53
C GLN A 150 16.20 0.32 3.69
N LEU A 151 15.56 1.47 3.89
CA LEU A 151 16.15 2.79 4.09
C LEU A 151 17.54 3.01 3.46
N LYS A 152 17.55 3.85 2.39
CA LYS A 152 18.64 4.20 1.46
C LYS A 152 18.87 3.19 0.35
N GLY A 153 18.07 3.34 -0.72
CA GLY A 153 18.46 2.96 -2.07
C GLY A 153 18.56 1.46 -2.34
N SER A 154 17.69 0.99 -3.24
CA SER A 154 17.88 -0.21 -4.08
C SER A 154 18.04 -1.58 -3.39
N SER A 155 17.00 -2.41 -3.52
CA SER A 155 17.07 -3.62 -4.39
C SER A 155 15.73 -4.35 -4.46
N LEU A 156 14.93 -4.38 -3.38
CA LEU A 156 13.60 -4.99 -3.41
C LEU A 156 12.56 -4.09 -4.09
N LEU A 157 12.60 -2.79 -3.81
CA LEU A 157 11.67 -1.80 -4.37
C LEU A 157 11.80 -1.63 -5.90
N SER A 158 12.97 -1.94 -6.48
CA SER A 158 13.14 -2.02 -7.94
C SER A 158 12.38 -3.19 -8.57
N SER A 159 12.20 -4.29 -7.83
CA SER A 159 11.39 -5.44 -8.25
C SER A 159 9.89 -5.15 -8.11
N ILE A 160 9.48 -4.37 -7.11
CA ILE A 160 8.07 -4.04 -6.84
C ILE A 160 7.58 -2.84 -7.65
N PHE A 161 8.41 -1.82 -7.90
CA PHE A 161 7.94 -0.50 -8.36
C PHE A 161 8.69 0.10 -9.57
N GLY A 162 9.66 -0.61 -10.15
CA GLY A 162 10.49 -0.08 -11.26
C GLY A 162 11.39 1.08 -10.82
N LYS A 163 12.23 1.60 -11.71
CA LYS A 163 13.34 2.54 -11.39
C LYS A 163 12.94 3.94 -10.85
N ASN A 164 11.69 4.16 -10.44
CA ASN A 164 11.23 5.45 -9.92
C ASN A 164 11.60 5.60 -8.44
N LYS A 165 12.10 6.79 -8.07
CA LYS A 165 12.64 7.09 -6.73
C LYS A 165 11.53 7.05 -5.66
N LEU A 166 11.44 5.93 -4.95
CA LEU A 166 10.75 5.87 -3.65
C LEU A 166 11.70 6.39 -2.56
N ILE A 167 11.29 7.40 -1.79
CA ILE A 167 12.02 7.85 -0.59
C ILE A 167 11.26 7.31 0.61
N THR A 168 11.70 6.20 1.19
CA THR A 168 11.16 5.75 2.48
C THR A 168 11.88 6.50 3.61
N ARG A 169 11.14 7.22 4.45
CA ARG A 169 11.63 7.72 5.74
C ARG A 169 10.74 7.13 6.84
N LEU A 170 11.33 6.32 7.70
CA LEU A 170 10.72 5.81 8.93
C LEU A 170 11.53 6.40 10.08
N GLY A 171 10.90 7.26 10.88
CA GLY A 171 11.50 7.82 12.08
C GLY A 171 10.98 7.08 13.31
N SER A 172 11.88 6.63 14.18
CA SER A 172 11.51 6.39 15.57
C SER A 172 11.44 7.73 16.29
N CYS A 173 10.41 7.95 17.12
CA CYS A 173 10.47 9.00 18.14
C CYS A 173 11.52 8.60 19.18
N GLY A 174 12.78 8.93 18.93
CA GLY A 174 13.80 9.01 19.97
C GLY A 174 13.47 10.17 20.90
N ASN A 175 13.61 9.94 22.20
CA ASN A 175 13.31 10.89 23.28
C ASN A 175 13.65 12.34 22.91
N ALA A 176 12.63 13.19 22.84
CA ALA A 176 12.79 14.59 23.20
C ALA A 176 13.00 14.64 24.73
N SER A 177 14.24 14.40 25.16
CA SER A 177 14.71 14.89 26.45
C SER A 177 14.85 16.41 26.34
N ALA A 178 14.26 17.10 27.33
CA ALA A 178 14.15 18.55 27.49
C ALA A 178 15.42 19.35 27.19
#